data_AF-A0A227J4Z4-F1
#
_entry.id   AF-A0A227J4Z4-F1
#
_cell.length_a   1.000
_cell.length_b   1.000
_cell.length_c   1.000
_cell.angle_alpha   90.00
_cell.angle_beta   90.00
_cell.angle_gamma   90.00
#
_symmetry.space_group_name_H-M   'P 1'
#
loop_
_entity.id
_entity.type
_entity.pdbx_description
1 polymer ?
#
loop_
_entity_poly.entity_id
_entity_poly.type
_entity_poly.pdbx_seq_one_letter_code
_entity_poly.pdbx_strand_id
1 'polypeptide(L)'
;SESLRRLIAQRYIQQGMVLTHDDIVITSGALEALNLSLQAVTQPGDTIVVESPTFYGALQAIERLGLKAIEISVDPRIGHSLQQIEAAFTDHDVRACWLMTNFHNP
;
A
#
# COMPACT_ATOMS: atom_id res chain seq x y z
N SER A 1 9.59 2.34 20.98
CA SER A 1 10.91 2.81 21.44
C SER A 1 11.36 3.96 20.56
N GLU A 2 11.64 5.13 21.12
CA GLU A 2 12.08 6.31 20.36
C GLU A 2 13.43 6.08 19.65
N SER A 3 14.36 5.38 20.31
CA SER A 3 15.68 5.07 19.74
C SER A 3 15.58 4.26 18.45
N LEU A 4 14.67 3.27 18.41
CA LEU A 4 14.40 2.48 17.21
C LEU A 4 13.87 3.36 16.06
N ARG A 5 12.90 4.23 16.34
CA ARG A 5 12.33 5.14 15.32
C ARG A 5 13.40 6.07 14.76
N ARG A 6 14.30 6.59 15.60
CA ARG A 6 15.44 7.42 15.15
C ARG A 6 16.36 6.67 14.20
N LEU A 7 16.70 5.42 14.50
CA LEU A 7 17.54 4.60 13.61
C LEU A 7 16.86 4.31 12.25
N ILE A 8 15.56 4.02 12.26
CA ILE A 8 14.79 3.82 11.02
C ILE A 8 14.72 5.12 10.22
N ALA A 9 14.46 6.27 10.87
CA ALA A 9 14.44 7.57 10.22
C ALA A 9 15.78 7.89 9.55
N GLN A 10 16.90 7.66 10.25
CA GLN A 10 18.24 7.84 9.68
C GLN A 10 18.46 6.99 8.42
N ARG A 11 17.99 5.74 8.41
CA ARG A 11 18.07 4.86 7.24
C ARG A 11 17.27 5.41 6.05
N TYR A 12 16.06 5.92 6.27
CA TYR A 12 15.25 6.50 5.19
C TYR A 12 15.79 7.84 4.69
N ILE A 13 16.36 8.67 5.57
CA ILE A 13 17.04 9.92 5.20
C ILE A 13 18.24 9.61 4.29
N GLN A 14 19.02 8.56 4.59
CA GLN A 14 20.12 8.11 3.71
C GLN A 14 19.65 7.66 2.32
N GLN A 15 18.36 7.29 2.17
CA GLN A 15 17.72 6.94 0.91
C GLN A 15 17.03 8.14 0.22
N GLY A 16 17.17 9.35 0.78
CA GLY A 16 16.63 10.58 0.21
C GLY A 16 15.22 10.98 0.68
N MET A 17 14.66 10.30 1.68
CA MET A 17 13.36 10.69 2.25
C MET A 17 13.51 11.88 3.22
N VAL A 18 12.51 12.75 3.24
CA VAL A 18 12.41 13.88 4.18
C VAL A 18 11.39 13.54 5.25
N LEU A 19 11.84 13.08 6.41
CA LEU A 19 10.99 12.71 7.54
C LEU A 19 11.76 12.79 8.86
N THR A 20 11.02 12.76 9.96
CA THR A 20 11.53 12.67 11.33
C THR A 20 11.11 11.36 11.99
N HIS A 21 11.69 11.06 13.13
CA HIS A 21 11.28 9.90 13.93
C HIS A 21 9.84 9.98 14.49
N ASP A 22 9.19 11.15 14.45
CA ASP A 22 7.80 11.35 14.87
C ASP A 22 6.81 10.92 13.77
N ASP A 23 7.27 10.86 12.52
CA ASP A 23 6.50 10.38 11.36
C ASP A 23 6.45 8.84 11.28
N ILE A 24 7.14 8.12 12.19
CA ILE A 24 7.28 6.67 12.16
C ILE A 24 6.41 6.03 13.22
N VAL A 25 5.51 5.14 12.79
CA VAL A 25 4.77 4.23 13.67
C VAL A 25 5.41 2.85 13.61
N ILE A 26 5.76 2.30 14.77
CA ILE A 26 6.25 0.92 14.86
C ILE A 26 5.04 -0.02 14.95
N THR A 27 5.00 -1.01 14.08
CA THR A 27 4.01 -2.08 14.10
C THR A 27 4.67 -3.43 14.37
N SER A 28 3.86 -4.44 14.64
CA SER A 28 4.24 -5.84 14.84
C SER A 28 4.58 -6.55 13.54
N GLY A 29 4.40 -5.89 12.38
CA GLY A 29 4.71 -6.44 11.07
C GLY A 29 4.07 -5.65 9.91
N ALA A 30 4.41 -6.06 8.68
CA ALA A 30 3.94 -5.41 7.46
C ALA A 30 2.42 -5.51 7.29
N LEU A 31 1.81 -6.66 7.59
CA LEU A 31 0.36 -6.84 7.46
C LEU A 31 -0.42 -5.93 8.41
N GLU A 32 0.03 -5.76 9.66
CA GLU A 32 -0.58 -4.80 10.59
C GLU A 32 -0.43 -3.37 10.09
N ALA A 33 0.77 -2.99 9.61
CA ALA A 33 1.02 -1.67 9.05
C ALA A 33 0.09 -1.35 7.87
N LEU A 34 -0.07 -2.29 6.94
CA LEU A 34 -0.92 -2.11 5.77
C LEU A 34 -2.41 -2.03 6.16
N ASN A 35 -2.86 -2.87 7.10
CA ASN A 35 -4.24 -2.82 7.62
C ASN A 35 -4.55 -1.50 8.34
N LEU A 36 -3.62 -0.99 9.15
CA LEU A 36 -3.78 0.31 9.82
C LEU A 36 -3.76 1.45 8.80
N SER A 37 -2.89 1.37 7.79
CA SER A 37 -2.79 2.37 6.72
C SER A 37 -4.10 2.47 5.95
N LEU A 38 -4.69 1.34 5.52
CA LEU A 38 -6.00 1.34 4.86
C LEU A 38 -7.09 1.91 5.76
N GLN A 39 -7.16 1.50 7.03
CA GLN A 39 -8.14 2.04 7.97
C GLN A 39 -8.02 3.54 8.19
N ALA A 40 -6.80 4.08 8.15
CA ALA A 40 -6.57 5.51 8.34
C ALA A 40 -6.99 6.35 7.12
N VAL A 41 -6.92 5.79 5.91
CA VAL A 41 -7.13 6.53 4.66
C VAL A 41 -8.45 6.22 3.97
N THR A 42 -9.17 5.15 4.34
CA THR A 42 -10.40 4.70 3.66
C THR A 42 -11.61 4.61 4.59
N GLN A 43 -12.80 4.56 3.99
CA GLN A 43 -14.08 4.27 4.61
C GLN A 43 -14.80 3.14 3.84
N PRO A 44 -15.75 2.43 4.48
CA PRO A 44 -16.55 1.43 3.77
C PRO A 44 -17.22 2.00 2.52
N GLY A 45 -17.08 1.30 1.39
CA GLY A 45 -17.56 1.73 0.08
C GLY A 45 -16.52 2.43 -0.79
N ASP A 46 -15.39 2.86 -0.22
CA ASP A 46 -14.28 3.45 -0.98
C ASP A 46 -13.66 2.43 -1.94
N THR A 47 -13.12 2.97 -3.04
CA THR A 47 -12.47 2.17 -4.07
C THR A 47 -10.96 2.22 -3.88
N ILE A 48 -10.30 1.06 -3.91
CA ILE A 48 -8.84 0.94 -3.89
C ILE A 48 -8.34 0.17 -5.10
N VAL A 49 -7.11 0.44 -5.49
CA VAL A 49 -6.40 -0.32 -6.52
C VAL A 49 -5.57 -1.41 -5.85
N VAL A 50 -5.61 -2.63 -6.41
CA VAL A 50 -4.78 -3.76 -6.01
C VAL A 50 -4.18 -4.48 -7.21
N GLU A 51 -3.11 -5.22 -6.96
CA GLU A 51 -2.47 -6.09 -7.96
C GLU A 51 -3.33 -7.31 -8.30
N SER A 52 -3.14 -7.88 -9.49
CA SER A 52 -3.70 -9.17 -9.86
C SER A 52 -2.63 -9.99 -10.59
N PRO A 53 -2.21 -11.16 -10.06
CA PRO A 53 -2.64 -11.75 -8.78
C PRO A 53 -2.21 -10.90 -7.56
N THR A 54 -2.88 -11.03 -6.40
CA THR A 54 -2.49 -10.34 -5.16
C THR A 54 -2.47 -11.29 -3.97
N PHE A 55 -1.53 -11.04 -3.06
CA PHE A 55 -1.43 -11.70 -1.77
C PHE A 55 -2.76 -11.69 -1.02
N TYR A 56 -3.17 -12.86 -0.53
CA TYR A 56 -4.45 -13.10 0.12
C TYR A 56 -4.77 -12.19 1.32
N GLY A 57 -3.75 -11.70 2.04
CA GLY A 57 -3.95 -10.75 3.14
C GLY A 57 -4.55 -9.41 2.72
N ALA A 58 -4.32 -8.98 1.46
CA ALA A 58 -4.95 -7.78 0.91
C ALA A 58 -6.46 -7.99 0.69
N LEU A 59 -6.85 -9.16 0.15
CA LEU A 59 -8.25 -9.51 -0.08
C LEU A 59 -9.06 -9.55 1.22
N GLN A 60 -8.48 -10.15 2.28
CA GLN A 60 -9.11 -10.15 3.60
C GLN A 60 -9.30 -8.74 4.17
N ALA A 61 -8.33 -7.83 3.95
CA ALA A 61 -8.43 -6.46 4.41
C ALA A 61 -9.52 -5.68 3.66
N ILE A 62 -9.61 -5.85 2.34
CA ILE A 62 -10.66 -5.26 1.49
C ILE A 62 -12.05 -5.68 1.98
N GLU A 63 -12.26 -6.98 2.13
CA GLU A 63 -13.57 -7.52 2.55
C GLU A 63 -13.96 -7.03 3.95
N ARG A 64 -13.03 -7.12 4.92
CA ARG A 64 -13.27 -6.71 6.31
C ARG A 64 -13.60 -5.22 6.43
N LEU A 65 -13.00 -4.38 5.60
CA LEU A 65 -13.20 -2.92 5.62
C LEU A 65 -14.37 -2.48 4.71
N GLY A 66 -15.01 -3.40 3.98
CA GLY A 66 -16.11 -3.09 3.07
C GLY A 66 -15.68 -2.26 1.87
N LEU A 67 -14.44 -2.46 1.39
CA LEU A 67 -13.87 -1.70 0.27
C LEU A 67 -14.20 -2.35 -1.08
N LYS A 68 -14.13 -1.57 -2.15
CA LYS A 68 -14.21 -2.03 -3.53
C LYS A 68 -12.80 -2.10 -4.11
N ALA A 69 -12.51 -3.13 -4.89
CA ALA A 69 -11.19 -3.32 -5.49
C ALA A 69 -11.26 -3.15 -7.02
N ILE A 70 -10.33 -2.36 -7.55
CA ILE A 70 -9.96 -2.35 -8.96
C ILE A 70 -8.67 -3.14 -9.09
N GLU A 71 -8.70 -4.19 -9.88
CA GLU A 71 -7.54 -5.04 -10.13
C GLU A 71 -6.71 -4.52 -11.30
N ILE A 72 -5.39 -4.50 -11.11
CA ILE A 72 -4.42 -4.13 -12.14
C ILE A 72 -3.47 -5.29 -12.36
N SER A 73 -3.34 -5.70 -13.62
CA SER A 73 -2.46 -6.81 -13.98
C SER A 73 -0.99 -6.44 -13.78
N VAL A 74 -0.23 -7.34 -13.17
CA VAL A 74 1.23 -7.23 -13.04
C VAL A 74 1.89 -8.18 -14.02
N ASP A 75 2.65 -7.63 -14.97
CA ASP A 75 3.47 -8.42 -15.88
C ASP A 75 4.82 -8.78 -15.22
N PRO A 76 5.29 -10.04 -15.29
CA PRO A 76 6.53 -10.46 -14.63
C PRO A 76 7.82 -9.78 -15.13
N ARG A 77 7.80 -9.17 -16.32
CA ARG A 77 8.96 -8.52 -16.96
C ARG A 77 8.91 -7.01 -16.88
N ILE A 78 7.75 -6.42 -17.16
CA ILE A 78 7.58 -4.95 -17.19
C ILE A 78 6.98 -4.40 -15.89
N GLY A 79 6.41 -5.26 -15.04
CA GLY A 79 5.77 -4.88 -13.79
C GLY A 79 4.34 -4.37 -14.00
N HIS A 80 4.01 -3.33 -13.25
CA HIS A 80 2.69 -2.71 -13.22
C HIS A 80 2.29 -2.05 -14.55
N SER A 81 1.07 -2.29 -15.02
CA SER A 81 0.52 -1.55 -16.15
C SER A 81 0.18 -0.12 -15.76
N LEU A 82 1.06 0.84 -16.07
CA LEU A 82 0.82 2.27 -15.81
C LEU A 82 -0.44 2.79 -16.50
N GLN A 83 -0.77 2.25 -17.69
CA GLN A 83 -1.98 2.62 -18.43
C GLN A 83 -3.25 2.21 -17.68
N GLN A 84 -3.26 1.03 -17.05
CA GLN A 84 -4.38 0.60 -16.21
C GLN A 84 -4.48 1.43 -14.94
N ILE A 85 -3.35 1.82 -14.33
CA ILE A 85 -3.32 2.70 -13.15
C ILE A 85 -3.90 4.07 -13.50
N GLU A 86 -3.47 4.65 -14.63
CA GLU A 86 -3.96 5.94 -15.11
C GLU A 86 -5.46 5.91 -15.42
N ALA A 87 -5.92 4.85 -16.09
CA ALA A 87 -7.35 4.64 -16.34
C ALA A 87 -8.13 4.51 -15.02
N ALA A 88 -7.63 3.76 -14.04
CA ALA A 88 -8.28 3.62 -12.73
C ALA A 88 -8.46 4.97 -12.02
N PHE A 89 -7.44 5.83 -12.05
CA PHE A 89 -7.53 7.18 -11.47
C PHE A 89 -8.43 8.14 -12.26
N THR A 90 -8.63 7.89 -13.56
CA THR A 90 -9.48 8.73 -14.41
C THR A 90 -10.94 8.34 -14.30
N ASP A 91 -11.23 7.03 -14.25
CA ASP A 91 -12.57 6.48 -14.33
C ASP A 91 -13.23 6.32 -12.95
N HIS A 92 -12.43 6.33 -11.87
CA HIS A 92 -12.88 6.07 -10.51
C HIS A 92 -12.25 7.02 -9.49
N ASP A 93 -12.99 7.31 -8.41
CA ASP A 93 -12.46 8.00 -7.23
C ASP A 93 -11.66 7.03 -6.36
N VAL A 94 -10.41 6.77 -6.76
CA VAL A 94 -9.52 5.84 -6.06
C VAL A 94 -8.95 6.49 -4.81
N ARG A 95 -9.20 5.86 -3.66
CA ARG A 95 -8.77 6.37 -2.36
C ARG A 95 -7.37 5.93 -1.95
N ALA A 96 -6.96 4.74 -2.36
CA ALA A 96 -5.64 4.18 -2.04
C ALA A 96 -5.20 3.14 -3.08
N CYS A 97 -3.90 2.86 -3.11
CA CYS A 97 -3.32 1.77 -3.90
C CYS A 97 -2.53 0.83 -2.97
N TRP A 98 -2.73 -0.48 -3.11
CA TRP A 98 -1.92 -1.51 -2.47
C TRP A 98 -1.07 -2.19 -3.53
N LEU A 99 0.23 -1.89 -3.54
CA LEU A 99 1.16 -2.36 -4.57
C LEU A 99 2.44 -2.90 -3.92
N MET A 100 2.95 -4.02 -4.43
CA MET A 100 4.28 -4.57 -4.18
C MET A 100 5.19 -4.30 -5.37
N THR A 101 5.81 -3.13 -5.37
CA THR A 101 6.61 -2.61 -6.48
C THR A 101 7.98 -3.26 -6.65
N ASN A 102 8.40 -4.13 -5.73
CA ASN A 102 9.67 -4.85 -5.79
C ASN A 102 9.46 -6.30 -5.35
N PHE A 103 9.87 -7.26 -6.18
CA PHE A 103 9.63 -8.70 -5.99
C PHE A 103 8.17 -9.03 -5.63
N HIS A 104 7.27 -8.76 -6.58
CA HIS A 104 5.84 -8.99 -6.45
C HIS A 104 5.52 -10.39 -5.92
N ASN A 105 4.67 -10.46 -4.89
CA ASN A 105 4.22 -11.71 -4.26
C ASN A 105 2.75 -11.98 -4.62
N PRO A 106 2.46 -12.94 -5.51
CA PRO A 106 1.10 -13.34 -5.84
C PRO A 106 0.24 -13.75 -4.64
#